data_AF-B5IJA5-F1
#
_entry.id   AF-B5IJA5-F1
#
_cell.length_a   1.000
_cell.length_b   1.000
_cell.length_c   1.000
_cell.angle_alpha   90.00
_cell.angle_beta   90.00
_cell.angle_gamma   90.00
#
_symmetry.space_group_name_H-M   'P 1'
#
loop_
_entity.id
_entity.type
_entity.pdbx_description
1 polymer ?
#
loop_
_entity_poly.entity_id
_entity_poly.type
_entity_poly.pdbx_seq_one_letter_code
_entity_poly.pdbx_strand_id
1 'polypeptide(L)' 'MTVGDIFRIILAFILPPLAVATQVGVTGAFWLNLLFWLLSFGALGLPLMGIMWPVAIAHAIYIIVTRK' A
#
# COMPACT_ATOMS: atom_id res chain seq x y z
N MET A 1 17.60 -4.13 -4.08
CA MET A 1 16.36 -4.62 -4.69
C MET A 1 16.60 -6.09 -4.96
N THR A 2 15.99 -6.96 -4.17
CA THR A 2 15.99 -8.40 -4.41
C THR A 2 14.88 -8.73 -5.40
N VAL A 3 14.89 -9.93 -5.99
CA VAL A 3 13.78 -10.41 -6.83
C VAL A 3 12.45 -10.37 -6.07
N GLY A 4 12.48 -10.58 -4.75
CA GLY A 4 11.31 -10.46 -3.87
C GLY A 4 10.70 -9.05 -3.83
N ASP A 5 11.51 -8.00 -3.95
CA ASP A 5 11.02 -6.61 -3.98
C ASP A 5 10.20 -6.35 -5.25
N ILE A 6 10.57 -6.95 -6.38
CA ILE A 6 9.84 -6.84 -7.65
C ILE A 6 8.45 -7.47 -7.52
N PHE A 7 8.36 -8.66 -6.92
CA PHE A 7 7.09 -9.31 -6.63
C PHE A 7 6.21 -8.48 -5.69
N ARG A 8 6.80 -7.86 -4.65
CA ARG A 8 6.09 -6.97 -3.72
C ARG A 8 5.57 -5.71 -4.40
N ILE A 9 6.32 -5.14 -5.34
CA ILE A 9 5.86 -3.99 -6.13
C ILE A 9 4.65 -4.36 -7.00
N ILE A 10 4.68 -5.52 -7.67
CA ILE A 10 3.53 -6.01 -8.45
C ILE A 10 2.32 -6.24 -7.53
N LEU A 11 2.54 -6.85 -6.37
CA LEU A 11 1.53 -7.03 -5.32
C LEU A 11 0.97 -5.70 -4.82
N ALA A 12 1.78 -4.65 -4.75
CA ALA A 12 1.35 -3.34 -4.27
C ALA A 12 0.29 -2.70 -5.17
N PHE A 13 0.28 -2.99 -6.48
CA PHE A 13 -0.78 -2.52 -7.38
C PHE A 13 -2.11 -3.26 -7.17
N ILE A 14 -2.08 -4.55 -6.81
CA ILE A 14 -3.30 -5.35 -6.61
C ILE A 14 -3.85 -5.12 -5.20
N LEU A 15 -3.00 -5.28 -4.19
CA LEU A 15 -3.35 -5.21 -2.78
C LEU A 15 -2.23 -4.50 -2.00
N PRO A 16 -2.19 -3.15 -2.03
CA PRO A 16 -1.18 -2.33 -1.36
C PRO A 16 -0.88 -2.72 0.10
N PRO A 17 -1.87 -2.95 1.00
CA PRO A 17 -1.59 -3.28 2.39
C PRO A 17 -0.93 -4.65 2.55
N LEU A 18 -1.20 -5.61 1.67
CA LEU A 18 -0.56 -6.93 1.72
C LEU A 18 0.91 -6.84 1.32
N ALA A 19 1.23 -6.03 0.30
CA ALA A 19 2.62 -5.78 -0.09
C ALA A 19 3.43 -5.19 1.08
N VAL A 20 2.87 -4.19 1.78
CA VAL A 20 3.48 -3.60 2.98
C VAL A 20 3.60 -4.62 4.11
N ALA A 21 2.58 -5.44 4.36
CA ALA A 21 2.63 -6.47 5.39
C ALA A 21 3.73 -7.49 5.14
N THR A 22 3.98 -7.88 3.88
CA THR A 22 5.09 -8.79 3.57
C THR A 22 6.46 -8.14 3.76
N GLN A 23 6.57 -6.81 3.64
CA GLN A 23 7.85 -6.09 3.81
C GLN A 23 8.18 -5.86 5.29
N VAL A 24 7.25 -5.28 6.03
CA VAL A 24 7.49 -4.76 7.40
C VAL A 24 6.61 -5.41 8.46
N GLY A 25 5.86 -6.46 8.11
CA GLY A 25 4.89 -7.09 9.00
C GLY A 25 3.65 -6.23 9.27
N VAL A 26 2.87 -6.62 10.28
CA VAL A 26 1.67 -5.89 10.74
C VAL A 26 2.10 -4.77 11.70
N THR A 27 2.76 -3.75 11.15
CA THR A 27 3.26 -2.58 11.90
C THR A 27 2.48 -1.31 11.54
N GLY A 28 2.83 -0.17 12.13
CA GLY A 28 2.15 1.11 11.87
C GLY A 28 2.04 1.49 10.39
N ALA A 29 3.05 1.16 9.58
CA ALA A 29 3.02 1.39 8.13
C ALA A 29 1.96 0.54 7.41
N PHE A 30 1.70 -0.69 7.88
CA PHE A 30 0.61 -1.53 7.38
C PHE A 30 -0.75 -0.88 7.67
N TRP A 31 -0.99 -0.45 8.90
CA TRP A 31 -2.26 0.15 9.30
C TRP A 31 -2.55 1.46 8.54
N LEU A 32 -1.52 2.27 8.30
CA LEU A 32 -1.65 3.47 7.47
C LEU A 32 -1.99 3.13 6.02
N ASN A 33 -1.32 2.13 5.44
CA ASN A 33 -1.59 1.70 4.07
C ASN A 33 -3.00 1.07 3.94
N LEU A 34 -3.41 0.28 4.94
CA LEU A 34 -4.76 -0.28 5.02
C LEU A 34 -5.83 0.82 5.09
N LEU A 35 -5.58 1.89 5.86
CA LEU A 35 -6.49 3.03 5.91
C LEU A 35 -6.62 3.69 4.54
N PHE A 36 -5.51 3.94 3.83
CA PHE A 36 -5.57 4.51 2.48
C PHE A 36 -6.32 3.62 1.48
N TRP A 37 -6.08 2.32 1.54
CA TRP A 37 -6.74 1.35 0.68
C TRP A 37 -8.24 1.25 0.97
N LEU A 38 -8.65 1.19 2.25
CA LEU A 38 -10.07 1.18 2.65
C LEU A 38 -10.78 2.47 2.28
N LEU A 39 -10.14 3.62 2.52
CA LEU A 39 -10.69 4.90 2.09
C LEU A 39 -10.79 4.99 0.56
N SER A 40 -9.98 4.24 -0.19
CA SER A 40 -10.12 4.24 -1.64
C SER A 40 -11.39 3.62 -2.18
N PHE A 41 -12.05 2.73 -1.44
CA PHE A 41 -13.32 2.13 -1.87
C PHE A 41 -14.51 3.09 -1.77
N GLY A 42 -14.30 4.33 -1.33
CA GLY A 42 -15.37 5.31 -1.27
C GLY A 42 -16.27 5.13 -0.04
N ALA A 43 -15.75 4.55 1.05
CA ALA A 43 -16.49 4.33 2.29
C ALA A 43 -17.10 5.63 2.90
N LEU A 44 -16.71 6.82 2.44
CA LEU A 44 -17.28 8.12 2.86
C LEU A 44 -18.06 8.86 1.76
N GLY A 45 -18.35 8.26 0.60
CA GLY A 45 -19.20 8.88 -0.44
C GLY A 45 -18.60 10.10 -1.16
N LEU A 46 -17.28 10.32 -1.05
CA LEU A 46 -16.59 11.46 -1.65
C LEU A 46 -15.89 11.07 -2.97
N PRO A 47 -16.06 11.83 -4.07
CA PRO A 47 -15.45 11.51 -5.38
C PRO A 47 -13.91 11.55 -5.36
N LEU A 48 -13.31 12.25 -4.39
CA LEU A 48 -11.86 12.31 -4.18
C LEU A 48 -11.26 10.99 -3.64
N MET A 49 -12.09 10.09 -3.10
CA MET A 49 -11.60 8.85 -2.48
C MET A 49 -10.98 7.88 -3.49
N GLY A 50 -11.35 7.93 -4.76
CA GLY A 50 -10.66 7.16 -5.81
C GLY A 50 -9.16 7.50 -5.93
N ILE A 51 -8.73 8.68 -5.47
CA ILE A 51 -7.32 9.12 -5.46
C ILE A 51 -6.52 8.42 -4.36
N MET A 52 -7.19 7.79 -3.38
CA MET A 52 -6.49 7.16 -2.26
C MET A 52 -5.83 5.83 -2.63
N TRP A 53 -6.26 5.14 -3.69
CA TRP A 53 -5.57 3.93 -4.19
C TRP A 53 -4.19 4.25 -4.77
N PRO A 54 -4.01 5.25 -5.66
CA PRO A 54 -2.68 5.71 -6.06
C PRO A 54 -1.79 6.11 -4.88
N VAL A 55 -2.35 6.76 -3.85
CA VAL A 55 -1.62 7.14 -2.63
C VAL A 55 -1.17 5.91 -1.85
N ALA A 56 -2.04 4.90 -1.71
CA ALA A 56 -1.71 3.63 -1.06
C ALA A 56 -0.57 2.90 -1.79
N ILE A 57 -0.58 2.90 -3.13
CA ILE A 57 0.49 2.33 -3.95
C ILE A 57 1.79 3.10 -3.75
N ALA A 58 1.76 4.43 -3.87
CA ALA A 58 2.96 5.27 -3.71
C ALA A 58 3.60 5.06 -2.33
N HIS A 59 2.78 5.04 -1.27
CA HIS A 59 3.25 4.76 0.08
C HIS A 59 3.80 3.33 0.20
N ALA A 60 3.17 2.32 -0.41
CA ALA A 60 3.66 0.94 -0.39
C ALA A 60 5.03 0.82 -1.09
N ILE A 61 5.19 1.42 -2.28
CA ILE A 61 6.45 1.44 -3.01
C ILE A 61 7.54 2.13 -2.19
N TYR A 62 7.22 3.28 -1.58
CA TYR A 62 8.15 3.99 -0.70
C TYR A 62 8.67 3.07 0.42
N ILE A 63 7.77 2.36 1.10
CA ILE A 63 8.16 1.41 2.17
C ILE A 63 9.02 0.27 1.63
N ILE A 64 8.65 -0.34 0.50
CA ILE A 64 9.42 -1.44 -0.12
C ILE A 64 10.84 -0.99 -0.50
N VAL A 65 10.99 0.23 -1.00
CA VAL A 65 12.29 0.75 -1.45
C VAL A 65 13.15 1.24 -0.27
N THR A 66 12.54 1.85 0.75
CA THR A 66 13.28 2.53 1.83
C THR A 66 13.47 1.69 3.09
N ARG A 67 12.55 0.79 3.41
CA ARG A 67 12.61 -0.07 4.60
C ARG A 67 12.96 -1.48 4.14
N LYS A 68 14.23 -1.88 4.29
CA LYS A 68 14.70 -3.25 4.05
C LYS A 68 14.61 -4.09 5.31
#